data_AF-A0A1F3T878-F1
#
_entry.id   AF-A0A1F3T878-F1
#
_cell.length_a   1.000
_cell.length_b   1.000
_cell.length_c   1.000
_cell.angle_alpha   90.00
_cell.angle_beta   90.00
_cell.angle_gamma   90.00
#
_symmetry.space_group_name_H-M   'P 1'
#
loop_
_entity.id
_entity.type
_entity.pdbx_description
1 polymer ?
#
loop_
_entity_poly.entity_id
_entity_poly.type
_entity_poly.pdbx_seq_one_letter_code
_entity_poly.pdbx_strand_id
1 'polypeptide(L)'
;MNEIICPNCKKAFKIDEAGFADIVKQIRDHEFEEELHKQEARLKADKENAVKLAEANITNTLQKDLAKKDAELVELKAKKDRELSELDAKKESELAEMKSKINNANLEKKLAVTEAVNKIEKERDELAGELKSKDAEKQLLETSLKEKYTTELKTKDDIIKMKDEEIALRKDMKLKLSTKMVGETLEQHCETEFNKLRATGFQNAYFEKDNDATAGSKGDYIYRETDEAKNEIISIMFEMKNEGDETATKKKNEDFLRELDKDRAEKKCEYAVLVTLLEA
;
A
#
# COMPACT_ATOMS: atom_id res chain seq x y z
N MET A 1 -67.61 -113.56 -104.20
CA MET A 1 -68.52 -112.78 -105.08
C MET A 1 -69.96 -112.99 -104.65
N ASN A 2 -70.56 -111.99 -103.98
CA ASN A 2 -72.00 -111.91 -103.69
C ASN A 2 -72.53 -110.61 -104.31
N GLU A 3 -73.60 -110.66 -105.12
CA GLU A 3 -74.28 -109.47 -105.66
C GLU A 3 -75.31 -108.95 -104.65
N ILE A 4 -75.25 -107.66 -104.30
CA ILE A 4 -76.18 -107.00 -103.38
C ILE A 4 -77.06 -106.02 -104.18
N ILE A 5 -78.38 -106.10 -103.98
CA ILE A 5 -79.37 -105.28 -104.69
C ILE A 5 -79.78 -104.13 -103.77
N CYS A 6 -79.70 -102.88 -104.26
CA CYS A 6 -80.15 -101.71 -103.50
C CYS A 6 -81.64 -101.84 -103.16
N PRO A 7 -82.05 -101.78 -101.87
CA PRO A 7 -83.47 -101.80 -101.52
C PRO A 7 -84.23 -100.54 -101.96
N ASN A 8 -83.53 -99.44 -102.29
CA ASN A 8 -84.18 -98.19 -102.72
C ASN A 8 -84.39 -98.09 -104.24
N CYS A 9 -83.42 -98.48 -105.07
CA CYS A 9 -83.49 -98.27 -106.53
C CYS A 9 -83.42 -99.55 -107.39
N LYS A 10 -83.37 -100.74 -106.77
CA LYS A 10 -83.42 -102.08 -107.41
C LYS A 10 -82.45 -102.38 -108.56
N LYS A 11 -81.43 -101.54 -108.78
CA LYS A 11 -80.32 -101.86 -109.69
C LYS A 11 -79.29 -102.74 -108.97
N ALA A 12 -78.90 -103.84 -109.61
CA ALA A 12 -77.80 -104.68 -109.17
C ALA A 12 -76.49 -103.94 -109.48
N PHE A 13 -75.77 -103.55 -108.44
CA PHE A 13 -74.43 -102.98 -108.57
C PHE A 13 -73.43 -103.98 -108.00
N LYS A 14 -72.37 -104.25 -108.76
CA LYS A 14 -71.26 -105.05 -108.27
C LYS A 14 -70.44 -104.14 -107.36
N ILE A 15 -70.43 -104.46 -106.07
CA ILE A 15 -69.48 -103.86 -105.15
C ILE A 15 -68.11 -104.45 -105.53
N ASP A 16 -67.29 -103.63 -106.18
CA ASP A 16 -65.87 -103.91 -106.27
C ASP A 16 -65.30 -103.84 -104.86
N GLU A 17 -64.64 -104.91 -104.42
CA GLU A 17 -63.99 -104.99 -103.11
C GLU A 17 -63.01 -103.80 -102.92
N ALA A 18 -62.51 -103.22 -104.01
CA ALA A 18 -61.69 -102.00 -103.99
C ALA A 18 -62.45 -100.75 -103.50
N GLY A 19 -63.69 -100.52 -103.93
CA GLY A 19 -64.46 -99.32 -103.56
C GLY A 19 -64.97 -99.34 -102.11
N PHE A 20 -65.28 -100.53 -101.57
CA PHE A 20 -65.61 -100.70 -100.15
C PHE A 20 -64.35 -100.56 -99.28
N ALA A 21 -63.21 -101.07 -99.74
CA ALA A 21 -61.92 -100.88 -99.08
C ALA A 21 -61.51 -99.40 -99.01
N ASP A 22 -61.77 -98.61 -100.07
CA ASP A 22 -61.48 -97.18 -100.09
C ASP A 22 -62.36 -96.35 -99.14
N ILE A 23 -63.66 -96.65 -99.04
CA ILE A 23 -64.57 -96.00 -98.06
C ILE A 23 -64.20 -96.39 -96.62
N VAL A 24 -63.91 -97.67 -96.37
CA VAL A 24 -63.44 -98.14 -95.06
C VAL A 24 -62.11 -97.49 -94.70
N LYS A 25 -61.21 -97.35 -95.67
CA LYS A 25 -59.93 -96.64 -95.49
C LYS A 25 -60.15 -95.16 -95.19
N GLN A 26 -61.03 -94.46 -95.91
CA GLN A 26 -61.33 -93.05 -95.65
C GLN A 26 -61.92 -92.80 -94.26
N ILE A 27 -62.86 -93.63 -93.81
CA ILE A 27 -63.44 -93.54 -92.45
C ILE A 27 -62.36 -93.82 -91.41
N ARG A 28 -61.52 -94.83 -91.64
CA ARG A 28 -60.43 -95.21 -90.74
C ARG A 28 -59.33 -94.16 -90.69
N ASP A 29 -58.99 -93.54 -91.82
CA ASP A 29 -58.01 -92.46 -91.92
C ASP A 29 -58.54 -91.19 -91.23
N HIS A 30 -59.83 -90.85 -91.39
CA HIS A 30 -60.47 -89.73 -90.70
C HIS A 30 -60.58 -89.94 -89.18
N GLU A 31 -61.04 -91.11 -88.72
CA GLU A 31 -61.06 -91.43 -87.28
C GLU A 31 -59.65 -91.48 -86.70
N PHE A 32 -58.66 -91.97 -87.46
CA PHE A 32 -57.26 -91.95 -87.06
C PHE A 32 -56.70 -90.52 -86.95
N GLU A 33 -57.01 -89.62 -87.89
CA GLU A 33 -56.65 -88.21 -87.81
C GLU A 33 -57.32 -87.51 -86.63
N GLU A 34 -58.60 -87.78 -86.35
CA GLU A 34 -59.27 -87.27 -85.15
C GLU A 34 -58.63 -87.76 -83.85
N GLU A 35 -58.28 -89.04 -83.78
CA GLU A 35 -57.59 -89.65 -82.63
C GLU A 35 -56.20 -89.03 -82.43
N LEU A 36 -55.47 -88.80 -83.54
CA LEU A 36 -54.16 -88.13 -83.55
C LEU A 36 -54.27 -86.69 -83.05
N HIS A 37 -55.25 -85.93 -83.52
CA HIS A 37 -55.50 -84.58 -83.03
C HIS A 37 -55.93 -84.55 -81.56
N LYS A 38 -56.74 -85.52 -81.10
CA LYS A 38 -57.10 -85.66 -79.67
C LYS A 38 -55.87 -85.99 -78.82
N GLN A 39 -54.98 -86.87 -79.28
CA GLN A 39 -53.73 -87.18 -78.59
C GLN A 39 -52.77 -85.99 -78.59
N GLU A 40 -52.60 -85.31 -79.71
CA GLU A 40 -51.76 -84.12 -79.83
C GLU A 40 -52.26 -83.00 -78.91
N ALA A 41 -53.58 -82.80 -78.82
CA ALA A 41 -54.20 -81.86 -77.90
C ALA A 41 -53.97 -82.24 -76.43
N ARG A 42 -54.10 -83.53 -76.07
CA ARG A 42 -53.75 -84.00 -74.71
C ARG A 42 -52.28 -83.77 -74.39
N LEU A 43 -51.37 -84.13 -75.30
CA LEU A 43 -49.92 -83.94 -75.11
C LEU A 43 -49.56 -82.46 -74.99
N LYS A 44 -50.19 -81.58 -75.77
CA LYS A 44 -50.03 -80.12 -75.63
C LYS A 44 -50.52 -79.62 -74.27
N ALA A 45 -51.71 -80.06 -73.84
CA ALA A 45 -52.26 -79.69 -72.53
C ALA A 45 -51.41 -80.22 -71.36
N ASP A 46 -50.92 -81.46 -71.44
CA ASP A 46 -50.05 -82.07 -70.44
C ASP A 46 -48.69 -81.36 -70.38
N LYS A 47 -48.13 -80.98 -71.54
CA LYS A 47 -46.89 -80.19 -71.59
C LYS A 47 -47.08 -78.80 -71.00
N GLU A 48 -48.18 -78.11 -71.32
CA GLU A 48 -48.52 -76.83 -70.69
C GLU A 48 -48.70 -76.95 -69.17
N ASN A 49 -49.38 -78.00 -68.71
CA ASN A 49 -49.56 -78.26 -67.28
C ASN A 49 -48.22 -78.57 -66.59
N ALA A 50 -47.35 -79.35 -67.23
CA ALA A 50 -46.02 -79.64 -66.72
C ALA A 50 -45.14 -78.38 -66.61
N VAL A 51 -45.22 -77.48 -67.59
CA VAL A 51 -44.54 -76.17 -67.54
C VAL A 51 -45.10 -75.31 -66.42
N LYS A 52 -46.43 -75.18 -66.30
CA LYS A 52 -47.07 -74.45 -65.19
C LYS A 52 -46.68 -75.00 -63.82
N LEU A 53 -46.59 -76.33 -63.69
CA LEU A 53 -46.16 -76.98 -62.45
C LEU A 53 -44.69 -76.67 -62.13
N ALA A 54 -43.82 -76.68 -63.15
CA ALA A 54 -42.42 -76.30 -63.01
C ALA A 54 -42.26 -74.82 -62.60
N GLU A 55 -43.00 -73.91 -63.24
CA GLU A 55 -43.03 -72.49 -62.88
C GLU A 55 -43.54 -72.26 -61.45
N ALA A 56 -44.61 -72.97 -61.05
CA ALA A 56 -45.14 -72.90 -59.69
C ALA A 56 -44.11 -73.41 -58.65
N ASN A 57 -43.41 -74.50 -58.94
CA ASN A 57 -42.36 -75.03 -58.07
C ASN A 57 -41.19 -74.06 -57.94
N ILE A 58 -40.73 -73.47 -59.06
CA ILE A 58 -39.67 -72.46 -59.08
C ILE A 58 -40.09 -71.24 -58.27
N THR A 59 -41.32 -70.74 -58.47
CA THR A 59 -41.85 -69.59 -57.74
C THR A 59 -41.91 -69.85 -56.23
N ASN A 60 -42.31 -71.06 -55.83
CA ASN A 60 -42.36 -71.46 -54.42
C ASN A 60 -40.96 -71.57 -53.81
N THR A 61 -39.97 -72.12 -54.53
CA THR A 61 -38.57 -72.12 -54.09
C THR A 61 -38.01 -70.71 -53.96
N LEU A 62 -38.26 -69.83 -54.93
CA LEU A 62 -37.83 -68.43 -54.88
C LEU A 62 -38.49 -67.67 -53.73
N GLN A 63 -39.78 -67.89 -53.47
CA GLN A 63 -40.46 -67.31 -52.31
C GLN A 63 -39.86 -67.78 -50.98
N LYS A 64 -39.50 -69.06 -50.87
CA LYS A 64 -38.82 -69.59 -49.67
C LYS A 64 -37.44 -68.97 -49.47
N ASP A 65 -36.67 -68.83 -50.53
CA ASP A 65 -35.33 -68.24 -50.46
C ASP A 65 -35.39 -66.73 -50.18
N LEU A 66 -36.36 -66.01 -50.76
CA LEU A 66 -36.64 -64.61 -50.43
C LEU A 66 -37.05 -64.47 -48.96
N ALA A 67 -37.96 -65.31 -48.46
CA ALA A 67 -38.37 -65.29 -47.06
C ALA A 67 -37.20 -65.55 -46.10
N LYS A 68 -36.27 -66.45 -46.46
CA LYS A 68 -35.04 -66.67 -45.69
C LYS A 68 -34.13 -65.43 -45.71
N LYS A 69 -33.94 -64.82 -46.88
CA LYS A 69 -33.10 -63.62 -47.01
C LYS A 69 -33.69 -62.41 -46.28
N ASP A 70 -35.00 -62.24 -46.32
CA ASP A 70 -35.70 -61.20 -45.56
C ASP A 70 -35.57 -61.44 -44.05
N ALA A 71 -35.67 -62.69 -43.58
CA ALA A 71 -35.43 -63.02 -42.18
C ALA A 71 -33.98 -62.73 -41.75
N GLU A 72 -33.00 -63.12 -42.57
CA GLU A 72 -31.57 -62.80 -42.34
C GLU A 72 -31.33 -61.28 -42.29
N LEU A 73 -31.94 -60.51 -43.20
CA LEU A 73 -31.82 -59.05 -43.24
C LEU A 73 -32.44 -58.39 -42.01
N VAL A 74 -33.59 -58.86 -41.55
CA VAL A 74 -34.24 -58.36 -40.33
C VAL A 74 -33.36 -58.66 -39.11
N GLU A 75 -32.81 -59.87 -39.01
CA GLU A 75 -31.92 -60.23 -37.90
C GLU A 75 -30.63 -59.41 -37.91
N LEU A 76 -30.04 -59.20 -39.09
CA LEU A 76 -28.81 -58.42 -39.22
C LEU A 76 -29.03 -56.94 -38.89
N LYS A 77 -30.15 -56.36 -39.32
CA LYS A 77 -30.54 -54.99 -38.94
C LYS A 77 -30.76 -54.88 -37.43
N ALA A 78 -31.50 -55.82 -36.83
CA ALA A 78 -31.73 -55.82 -35.38
C ALA A 78 -30.43 -55.96 -34.57
N LYS A 79 -29.47 -56.78 -35.03
CA LYS A 79 -28.13 -56.86 -34.43
C LYS A 79 -27.37 -55.55 -34.56
N LYS A 80 -27.39 -54.93 -35.74
CA LYS A 80 -26.71 -53.65 -35.97
C LYS A 80 -27.30 -52.52 -35.13
N ASP A 81 -28.62 -52.45 -35.01
CA ASP A 81 -29.29 -51.44 -34.19
C ASP A 81 -28.96 -51.61 -32.70
N ARG A 82 -28.86 -52.87 -32.22
CA ARG A 82 -28.39 -53.17 -30.86
C ARG A 82 -26.93 -52.77 -30.65
N GLU A 83 -26.03 -53.17 -31.55
CA GLU A 83 -24.61 -52.79 -31.48
C GLU A 83 -24.44 -51.27 -31.47
N LEU A 84 -25.20 -50.55 -32.30
CA LEU A 84 -25.17 -49.10 -32.37
C LEU A 84 -25.67 -48.47 -31.06
N SER A 85 -26.80 -48.96 -30.54
CA SER A 85 -27.36 -48.48 -29.27
C SER A 85 -26.43 -48.75 -28.09
N GLU A 86 -25.77 -49.90 -28.04
CA GLU A 86 -24.77 -50.23 -27.01
C GLU A 86 -23.52 -49.35 -27.11
N LEU A 87 -23.05 -49.06 -28.33
CA LEU A 87 -21.91 -48.18 -28.56
C LEU A 87 -22.24 -46.75 -28.16
N ASP A 88 -23.43 -46.26 -28.49
CA ASP A 88 -23.87 -44.91 -28.13
C ASP A 88 -24.05 -44.78 -26.62
N ALA A 89 -24.64 -45.77 -25.95
CA ALA A 89 -24.75 -45.79 -24.49
C ALA A 89 -23.36 -45.78 -23.81
N LYS A 90 -22.39 -46.54 -24.33
CA LYS A 90 -21.01 -46.50 -23.83
C LYS A 90 -20.37 -45.13 -24.01
N LYS A 91 -20.49 -44.53 -25.19
CA LYS A 91 -19.96 -43.19 -25.47
C LYS A 91 -20.60 -42.12 -24.58
N GLU A 92 -21.91 -42.17 -24.37
CA GLU A 92 -22.59 -41.25 -23.46
C GLU A 92 -22.12 -41.39 -22.02
N SER A 93 -21.91 -42.62 -21.56
CA SER A 93 -21.37 -42.89 -20.23
C SER A 93 -19.93 -42.38 -20.07
N GLU A 94 -19.06 -42.64 -21.05
CA GLU A 94 -17.67 -42.16 -21.06
C GLU A 94 -17.62 -40.63 -21.12
N LEU A 95 -18.48 -39.99 -21.92
CA LEU A 95 -18.60 -38.54 -22.00
C LEU A 95 -19.07 -37.94 -20.68
N ALA A 96 -20.03 -38.57 -20.00
CA ALA A 96 -20.50 -38.14 -18.68
C ALA A 96 -19.38 -38.25 -17.63
N GLU A 97 -18.63 -39.36 -17.63
CA GLU A 97 -17.50 -39.57 -16.73
C GLU A 97 -16.37 -38.55 -16.97
N MET A 98 -16.00 -38.32 -18.24
CA MET A 98 -15.00 -37.32 -18.61
C MET A 98 -15.42 -35.90 -18.22
N LYS A 99 -16.69 -35.53 -18.45
CA LYS A 99 -17.22 -34.23 -18.02
C LYS A 99 -17.16 -34.08 -16.49
N SER A 100 -17.48 -35.13 -15.74
CA SER A 100 -17.37 -35.12 -14.27
C SER A 100 -15.91 -34.92 -13.83
N LYS A 101 -14.96 -35.66 -14.40
CA LYS A 101 -13.52 -35.50 -14.11
C LYS A 101 -13.02 -34.09 -14.42
N ILE A 102 -13.40 -33.53 -15.57
CA ILE A 102 -13.03 -32.16 -15.96
C ILE A 102 -13.61 -31.13 -14.98
N ASN A 103 -14.88 -31.28 -14.58
CA ASN A 103 -15.52 -30.38 -13.63
C ASN A 103 -14.85 -30.44 -12.24
N ASN A 104 -14.52 -31.64 -11.76
CA ASN A 104 -13.81 -31.81 -10.50
C ASN A 104 -12.41 -31.20 -10.55
N ALA A 105 -11.63 -31.47 -11.60
CA ALA A 105 -10.30 -30.88 -11.76
C ALA A 105 -10.35 -29.34 -11.84
N ASN A 106 -11.36 -28.79 -12.51
CA ASN A 106 -11.59 -27.34 -12.56
C ASN A 106 -11.98 -26.76 -11.19
N LEU A 107 -12.80 -27.47 -10.42
CA LEU A 107 -13.16 -27.08 -9.05
C LEU A 107 -11.95 -27.11 -8.13
N GLU A 108 -11.17 -28.19 -8.13
CA GLU A 108 -9.93 -28.32 -7.36
C GLU A 108 -8.94 -27.21 -7.71
N LYS A 109 -8.75 -26.91 -9.01
CA LYS A 109 -7.88 -25.83 -9.45
C LYS A 109 -8.38 -24.47 -8.96
N LYS A 110 -9.69 -24.19 -9.07
CA LYS A 110 -10.27 -22.94 -8.55
C LYS A 110 -10.11 -22.82 -7.04
N LEU A 111 -10.30 -23.92 -6.31
CA LEU A 111 -10.19 -23.96 -4.86
C LEU A 111 -8.74 -23.73 -4.43
N ALA A 112 -7.77 -24.42 -5.04
CA ALA A 112 -6.35 -24.21 -4.79
C ALA A 112 -5.89 -22.77 -5.08
N VAL A 113 -6.35 -22.18 -6.19
CA VAL A 113 -6.05 -20.77 -6.51
C VAL A 113 -6.69 -19.83 -5.47
N THR A 114 -7.93 -20.08 -5.07
CA THR A 114 -8.63 -19.25 -4.09
C THR A 114 -7.95 -19.33 -2.72
N GLU A 115 -7.54 -20.52 -2.27
CA GLU A 115 -6.82 -20.72 -1.02
C GLU A 115 -5.45 -20.01 -1.05
N ALA A 116 -4.71 -20.12 -2.15
CA ALA A 116 -3.43 -19.45 -2.31
C ALA A 116 -3.58 -17.92 -2.29
N VAL A 117 -4.59 -17.38 -3.01
CA VAL A 117 -4.88 -15.94 -3.03
C VAL A 117 -5.31 -15.46 -1.65
N ASN A 118 -6.23 -16.16 -0.97
CA ASN A 118 -6.68 -15.79 0.38
C ASN A 118 -5.54 -15.77 1.39
N LYS A 119 -4.60 -16.71 1.28
CA LYS A 119 -3.41 -16.74 2.15
C LYS A 119 -2.54 -15.50 1.91
N ILE A 120 -2.25 -15.18 0.65
CA ILE A 120 -1.45 -14.00 0.29
C ILE A 120 -2.15 -12.71 0.68
N GLU A 121 -3.47 -12.62 0.50
CA GLU A 121 -4.27 -11.44 0.89
C GLU A 121 -4.22 -11.21 2.40
N LYS A 122 -4.32 -12.26 3.22
CA LYS A 122 -4.18 -12.16 4.67
C LYS A 122 -2.78 -11.68 5.07
N GLU A 123 -1.73 -12.31 4.53
CA GLU A 123 -0.34 -11.91 4.80
C GLU A 123 -0.10 -10.45 4.38
N ARG A 124 -0.63 -10.02 3.22
CA ARG A 124 -0.55 -8.63 2.76
C ARG A 124 -1.26 -7.68 3.73
N ASP A 125 -2.46 -8.02 4.16
CA ASP A 125 -3.27 -7.15 5.01
C ASP A 125 -2.68 -7.05 6.43
N GLU A 126 -2.13 -8.13 6.96
CA GLU A 126 -1.37 -8.16 8.21
C GLU A 126 -0.12 -7.27 8.11
N LEU A 127 0.71 -7.45 7.08
CA LEU A 127 1.91 -6.64 6.87
C LEU A 127 1.58 -5.15 6.63
N ALA A 128 0.51 -4.84 5.90
CA ALA A 128 0.06 -3.48 5.69
C ALA A 128 -0.43 -2.83 7.00
N GLY A 129 -1.08 -3.61 7.87
CA GLY A 129 -1.46 -3.18 9.22
C GLY A 129 -0.25 -2.91 10.11
N GLU A 130 0.70 -3.83 10.15
CA GLU A 130 1.95 -3.68 10.92
C GLU A 130 2.76 -2.47 10.45
N LEU A 131 2.88 -2.26 9.14
CA LEU A 131 3.61 -1.12 8.57
C LEU A 131 2.98 0.21 9.00
N LYS A 132 1.65 0.33 8.89
CA LYS A 132 0.92 1.53 9.35
C LYS A 132 1.10 1.77 10.85
N SER A 133 1.05 0.72 11.66
CA SER A 133 1.27 0.83 13.10
C SER A 133 2.70 1.30 13.40
N LYS A 134 3.70 0.75 12.72
CA LYS A 134 5.11 1.13 12.89
C LYS A 134 5.39 2.55 12.43
N ASP A 135 4.79 2.99 11.34
CA ASP A 135 4.90 4.38 10.88
C ASP A 135 4.25 5.36 11.87
N ALA A 136 3.08 5.02 12.42
CA ALA A 136 2.43 5.82 13.45
C ALA A 136 3.25 5.88 14.76
N GLU A 137 3.79 4.74 15.23
CA GLU A 137 4.70 4.68 16.38
C GLU A 137 5.95 5.55 16.15
N LYS A 138 6.55 5.46 14.96
CA LYS A 138 7.72 6.25 14.60
C LYS A 138 7.43 7.75 14.59
N GLN A 139 6.32 8.16 13.99
CA GLN A 139 5.91 9.58 13.98
C GLN A 139 5.64 10.11 15.39
N LEU A 140 5.00 9.30 16.25
CA LEU A 140 4.73 9.67 17.63
C LEU A 140 6.03 9.79 18.44
N LEU A 141 6.96 8.85 18.25
CA LEU A 141 8.28 8.90 18.88
C LEU A 141 9.07 10.12 18.41
N GLU A 142 9.09 10.41 17.11
CA GLU A 142 9.79 11.56 16.54
C GLU A 142 9.23 12.88 17.08
N THR A 143 7.90 12.99 17.16
CA THR A 143 7.22 14.17 17.71
C THR A 143 7.54 14.33 19.19
N SER A 144 7.44 13.25 19.98
CA SER A 144 7.76 13.26 21.40
C SER A 144 9.22 13.65 21.67
N LEU A 145 10.17 13.15 20.86
CA LEU A 145 11.58 13.52 20.97
C LEU A 145 11.80 14.99 20.62
N LYS A 146 11.20 15.48 19.52
CA LYS A 146 11.26 16.89 19.13
C LYS A 146 10.72 17.82 20.22
N GLU A 147 9.57 17.48 20.81
CA GLU A 147 8.98 18.26 21.90
C GLU A 147 9.87 18.26 23.16
N LYS A 148 10.42 17.12 23.55
CA LYS A 148 11.36 17.01 24.68
C LYS A 148 12.58 17.90 24.47
N TYR A 149 13.26 17.76 23.33
CA TYR A 149 14.44 18.58 23.04
C TYR A 149 14.11 20.06 22.92
N THR A 150 12.97 20.42 22.32
CA THR A 150 12.54 21.82 22.25
C THR A 150 12.30 22.41 23.64
N THR A 151 11.72 21.63 24.54
CA THR A 151 11.47 22.06 25.93
C THR A 151 12.77 22.19 26.72
N GLU A 152 13.69 21.23 26.57
CA GLU A 152 15.01 21.29 27.21
C GLU A 152 15.83 22.49 26.71
N LEU A 153 15.81 22.78 25.40
CA LEU A 153 16.50 23.93 24.83
C LEU A 153 15.93 25.24 25.36
N LYS A 154 14.59 25.40 25.37
CA LYS A 154 13.94 26.58 25.96
C LYS A 154 14.31 26.76 27.43
N THR A 155 14.32 25.67 28.20
CA THR A 155 14.69 25.72 29.62
C THR A 155 16.15 26.15 29.79
N LYS A 156 17.07 25.67 28.94
CA LYS A 156 18.47 26.10 28.95
C LYS A 156 18.62 27.57 28.57
N ASP A 157 17.91 28.03 27.54
CA ASP A 157 17.92 29.42 27.11
C ASP A 157 17.38 30.36 28.21
N ASP A 158 16.30 29.97 28.89
CA ASP A 158 15.76 30.71 30.03
C ASP A 158 16.75 30.78 31.20
N ILE A 159 17.43 29.68 31.52
CA ILE A 159 18.48 29.64 32.55
C ILE A 159 19.65 30.55 32.17
N ILE A 160 20.12 30.50 30.92
CA ILE A 160 21.20 31.36 30.43
C ILE A 160 20.80 32.82 30.57
N LYS A 161 19.59 33.18 30.16
CA LYS A 161 19.08 34.55 30.29
C LYS A 161 19.05 35.02 31.73
N MET A 162 18.54 34.21 32.66
CA MET A 162 18.56 34.54 34.10
C MET A 162 19.97 34.71 34.64
N LYS A 163 20.92 33.88 34.18
CA LYS A 163 22.34 33.98 34.57
C LYS A 163 23.00 35.23 34.01
N ASP A 164 22.71 35.60 32.77
CA ASP A 164 23.22 36.82 32.16
C ASP A 164 22.66 38.07 32.85
N GLU A 165 21.37 38.08 33.21
CA GLU A 165 20.75 39.12 34.02
C GLU A 165 21.41 39.24 35.41
N GLU A 166 21.67 38.10 36.08
CA GLU A 166 22.37 38.05 37.36
C GLU A 166 23.83 38.56 37.24
N ILE A 167 24.55 38.17 36.17
CA ILE A 167 25.91 38.65 35.89
C ILE A 167 25.90 40.16 35.65
N ALA A 168 24.95 40.68 34.87
CA ALA A 168 24.82 42.10 34.60
C ALA A 168 24.55 42.90 35.89
N LEU A 169 23.62 42.44 36.74
CA LEU A 169 23.33 43.06 38.02
C LEU A 169 24.56 43.07 38.93
N ARG A 170 25.27 41.94 39.05
CA ARG A 170 26.48 41.84 39.87
C ARG A 170 27.61 42.72 39.35
N LYS A 171 27.78 42.84 38.03
CA LYS A 171 28.74 43.76 37.42
C LYS A 171 28.41 45.22 37.76
N ASP A 172 27.15 45.63 37.61
CA ASP A 172 26.70 46.98 37.97
C ASP A 172 26.88 47.28 39.47
N MET A 173 26.50 46.34 40.34
CA MET A 173 26.72 46.46 41.79
C MET A 173 28.20 46.55 42.13
N LYS A 174 29.06 45.73 41.52
CA LYS A 174 30.51 45.78 41.75
C LYS A 174 31.08 47.14 41.33
N LEU A 175 30.68 47.67 40.18
CA LEU A 175 31.16 48.96 39.69
C LEU A 175 30.73 50.12 40.60
N LYS A 176 29.47 50.12 41.08
CA LYS A 176 28.95 51.11 42.04
C LYS A 176 29.59 51.01 43.42
N LEU A 177 29.80 49.80 43.94
CA LEU A 177 30.47 49.59 45.22
C LEU A 177 31.95 49.94 45.14
N SER A 178 32.63 49.56 44.05
CA SER A 178 34.04 49.87 43.85
C SER A 178 34.27 51.39 43.83
N THR A 179 33.47 52.14 43.07
CA THR A 179 33.61 53.61 43.01
C THR A 179 33.33 54.30 44.35
N LYS A 180 32.30 53.85 45.09
CA LYS A 180 31.95 54.44 46.39
C LYS A 180 32.92 54.05 47.51
N MET A 181 33.30 52.77 47.60
CA MET A 181 34.25 52.28 48.61
C MET A 181 35.64 52.87 48.40
N VAL A 182 36.08 53.06 47.16
CA VAL A 182 37.38 53.68 46.85
C VAL A 182 37.41 55.15 47.29
N GLY A 183 36.33 55.93 47.09
CA GLY A 183 36.22 57.28 47.64
C GLY A 183 36.23 57.30 49.18
N GLU A 184 35.35 56.51 49.81
CA GLU A 184 35.22 56.47 51.28
C GLU A 184 36.49 55.96 51.99
N THR A 185 37.28 55.09 51.35
CA THR A 185 38.51 54.55 51.95
C THR A 185 39.64 55.57 52.05
N LEU A 186 39.81 56.47 51.07
CA LEU A 186 40.85 57.50 51.14
C LEU A 186 40.54 58.52 52.24
N GLU A 187 39.27 58.94 52.31
CA GLU A 187 38.76 59.83 53.37
C GLU A 187 38.94 59.21 54.77
N GLN A 188 38.45 57.99 54.96
CA GLN A 188 38.58 57.28 56.25
C GLN A 188 40.03 57.02 56.61
N HIS A 189 40.89 56.70 55.65
CA HIS A 189 42.31 56.50 55.89
C HIS A 189 42.96 57.78 56.43
N CYS A 190 42.76 58.92 55.76
CA CYS A 190 43.32 60.20 56.18
C CYS A 190 42.80 60.63 57.56
N GLU A 191 41.50 60.46 57.82
CA GLU A 191 40.90 60.72 59.13
C GLU A 191 41.50 59.83 60.23
N THR A 192 41.68 58.54 59.93
CA THR A 192 42.25 57.58 60.89
C THR A 192 43.71 57.90 61.19
N GLU A 193 44.53 58.20 60.17
CA GLU A 193 45.93 58.56 60.36
C GLU A 193 46.09 59.87 61.13
N PHE A 194 45.23 60.87 60.86
CA PHE A 194 45.21 62.09 61.64
C PHE A 194 44.87 61.81 63.12
N ASN A 195 43.80 61.06 63.38
CA ASN A 195 43.34 60.77 64.74
C ASN A 195 44.38 59.97 65.56
N LYS A 196 45.20 59.12 64.92
CA LYS A 196 46.33 58.43 65.59
C LYS A 196 47.36 59.39 66.16
N LEU A 197 47.69 60.46 65.42
CA LEU A 197 48.70 61.45 65.80
C LEU A 197 48.12 62.62 66.60
N ARG A 198 46.79 62.79 66.59
CA ARG A 198 46.08 63.92 67.20
C ARG A 198 46.43 64.13 68.67
N ALA A 199 46.40 63.07 69.47
CA ALA A 199 46.67 63.16 70.91
C ALA A 199 48.13 63.55 71.25
N THR A 200 49.08 63.19 70.38
CA THR A 200 50.51 63.35 70.64
C THR A 200 51.13 64.58 69.97
N GLY A 201 50.60 65.01 68.83
CA GLY A 201 51.21 66.07 68.01
C GLY A 201 50.30 67.26 67.69
N PHE A 202 48.97 67.10 67.80
CA PHE A 202 48.00 68.10 67.31
C PHE A 202 46.85 68.28 68.31
N GLN A 203 47.19 68.61 69.56
CA GLN A 203 46.24 68.64 70.69
C GLN A 203 45.16 69.72 70.56
N ASN A 204 45.50 70.85 69.96
CA ASN A 204 44.60 71.99 69.74
C ASN A 204 44.08 72.06 68.30
N ALA A 205 44.20 70.96 67.55
CA ALA A 205 43.77 70.88 66.17
C ALA A 205 42.41 70.22 66.00
N TYR A 206 41.69 70.72 65.01
CA TYR A 206 40.37 70.30 64.59
C TYR A 206 40.47 69.79 63.16
N PHE A 207 40.01 68.56 62.92
CA PHE A 207 39.95 67.95 61.60
C PHE A 207 38.62 67.21 61.48
N GLU A 208 37.68 67.80 60.76
CA GLU A 208 36.33 67.24 60.60
C GLU A 208 35.81 67.45 59.17
N LYS A 209 34.80 66.66 58.80
CA LYS A 209 34.16 66.76 57.49
C LYS A 209 33.46 68.10 57.31
N ASP A 210 33.62 68.71 56.14
CA ASP A 210 32.85 69.90 55.77
C ASP A 210 31.42 69.51 55.36
N ASN A 211 30.50 69.58 56.32
CA ASN A 211 29.08 69.30 56.10
C ASN A 211 28.27 70.54 55.69
N ASP A 212 28.90 71.70 55.55
CA ASP A 212 28.22 72.96 55.29
C ASP A 212 28.21 73.28 53.78
N ALA A 213 27.06 73.05 53.13
CA ALA A 213 26.88 73.24 51.68
C ALA A 213 26.23 74.58 51.28
N THR A 214 26.21 75.58 52.18
CA THR A 214 25.42 76.81 51.99
C THR A 214 25.83 77.68 50.78
N ALA A 215 27.04 77.52 50.23
CA ALA A 215 27.54 78.29 49.07
C ALA A 215 27.57 77.50 47.73
N GLY A 216 27.13 76.24 47.72
CA GLY A 216 26.99 75.42 46.50
C GLY A 216 28.17 74.50 46.17
N SER A 217 29.29 74.60 46.88
CA SER A 217 30.42 73.67 46.85
C SER A 217 30.88 73.32 48.26
N LYS A 218 31.48 72.14 48.43
CA LYS A 218 31.89 71.56 49.72
C LYS A 218 33.28 70.96 49.55
N GLY A 219 34.14 71.17 50.54
CA GLY A 219 35.37 70.39 50.66
C GLY A 219 35.09 69.03 51.32
N ASP A 220 36.12 68.19 51.43
CA ASP A 220 35.98 66.90 52.13
C ASP A 220 36.24 67.07 53.64
N TYR A 221 37.37 67.69 54.03
CA TYR A 221 37.71 67.96 55.43
C TYR A 221 38.30 69.36 55.63
N ILE A 222 38.08 69.95 56.80
CA ILE A 222 38.72 71.21 57.20
C ILE A 222 39.61 70.94 58.40
N TYR A 223 40.89 71.31 58.26
CA TYR A 223 41.84 71.39 59.36
C TYR A 223 41.90 72.82 59.90
N ARG A 224 41.81 73.00 61.22
CA ARG A 224 42.12 74.27 61.90
C ARG A 224 42.91 74.01 63.17
N GLU A 225 43.94 74.79 63.39
CA GLU A 225 44.76 74.71 64.60
C GLU A 225 44.81 76.06 65.30
N THR A 226 44.74 76.03 66.63
CA THR A 226 44.75 77.23 67.46
C THR A 226 45.86 77.17 68.50
N ASP A 227 46.40 78.35 68.86
CA ASP A 227 47.34 78.48 69.97
C ASP A 227 46.63 78.39 71.34
N GLU A 228 47.40 78.42 72.43
CA GLU A 228 46.85 78.41 73.80
C GLU A 228 45.95 79.63 74.10
N ALA A 229 46.08 80.71 73.32
CA ALA A 229 45.27 81.92 73.42
C ALA A 229 44.05 81.91 72.45
N LYS A 230 43.81 80.78 71.77
CA LYS A 230 42.74 80.56 70.77
C LYS A 230 42.86 81.40 69.49
N ASN A 231 44.04 81.91 69.16
CA ASN A 231 44.28 82.49 67.84
C ASN A 231 44.47 81.36 66.82
N GLU A 232 43.86 81.49 65.64
CA GLU A 232 44.06 80.56 64.53
C GLU A 232 45.52 80.66 64.05
N ILE A 233 46.24 79.54 64.12
CA ILE A 233 47.62 79.42 63.64
C ILE A 233 47.61 79.09 62.16
N ILE A 234 46.80 78.10 61.78
CA ILE A 234 46.72 77.60 60.42
C ILE A 234 45.34 77.01 60.16
N SER A 235 44.83 77.23 58.95
CA SER A 235 43.62 76.58 58.46
C SER A 235 43.85 76.03 57.05
N ILE A 236 43.49 74.77 56.85
CA ILE A 236 43.71 74.05 55.59
C ILE A 236 42.41 73.39 55.15
N MET A 237 42.01 73.65 53.91
CA MET A 237 40.95 72.91 53.24
C MET A 237 41.54 71.66 52.58
N PHE A 238 40.98 70.48 52.87
CA PHE A 238 41.37 69.23 52.24
C PHE A 238 40.30 68.77 51.26
N GLU A 239 40.72 68.52 50.03
CA GLU A 239 39.95 67.82 49.01
C GLU A 239 40.62 66.48 48.75
N MET A 240 39.86 65.40 48.79
CA MET A 240 40.34 64.05 48.59
C MET A 240 39.77 63.49 47.28
N LYS A 241 40.64 63.13 46.35
CA LYS A 241 40.25 62.54 45.07
C LYS A 241 40.84 61.16 44.90
N ASN A 242 39.95 60.21 44.64
CA ASN A 242 40.31 58.85 44.31
C ASN A 242 39.63 58.44 43.00
N GLU A 243 40.29 57.59 42.22
CA GLU A 243 39.76 57.08 40.95
C GLU A 243 39.87 55.55 40.95
N GLY A 244 38.77 54.89 40.56
CA GLY A 244 38.77 53.44 40.33
C GLY A 244 39.23 53.11 38.91
N ASP A 245 39.77 51.91 38.71
CA ASP A 245 40.37 51.45 37.45
C ASP A 245 39.45 51.49 36.21
N GLU A 246 38.13 51.64 36.38
CA GLU A 246 37.12 51.46 35.32
C GLU A 246 36.42 52.75 34.87
N THR A 247 36.94 53.95 35.15
CA THR A 247 36.37 55.22 34.65
C THR A 247 36.81 55.53 33.21
N ALA A 248 35.84 55.76 32.31
CA ALA A 248 36.09 55.99 30.88
C ALA A 248 36.77 57.35 30.55
N THR A 249 36.74 58.31 31.49
CA THR A 249 37.41 59.61 31.38
C THR A 249 38.10 59.92 32.69
N LYS A 250 39.43 59.85 32.67
CA LYS A 250 40.28 60.21 33.81
C LYS A 250 40.42 61.72 33.91
N LYS A 251 40.10 62.29 35.07
CA LYS A 251 40.32 63.72 35.36
C LYS A 251 41.75 63.92 35.86
N LYS A 252 42.34 65.06 35.51
CA LYS A 252 43.67 65.43 35.98
C LYS A 252 43.59 66.16 37.30
N ASN A 253 44.68 66.17 38.07
CA ASN A 253 44.75 66.92 39.32
C ASN A 253 44.48 68.42 39.12
N GLU A 254 44.93 68.99 37.99
CA GLU A 254 44.73 70.40 37.62
C GLU A 254 43.25 70.78 37.49
N ASP A 255 42.37 69.85 37.11
CA ASP A 255 40.95 70.11 36.88
C ASP A 255 40.23 70.52 38.19
N PHE A 256 40.78 70.16 39.35
CA PHE A 256 40.17 70.40 40.66
C PHE A 256 40.74 71.63 41.39
N LEU A 257 41.91 72.12 40.99
CA LEU A 257 42.61 73.19 41.74
C LEU A 257 41.82 74.51 41.77
N ARG A 258 41.12 74.85 40.68
CA ARG A 258 40.36 76.10 40.61
C ARG A 258 39.14 76.10 41.56
N GLU A 259 38.48 74.96 41.67
CA GLU A 259 37.32 74.79 42.56
C GLU A 259 37.78 74.72 44.02
N LEU A 260 38.86 73.97 44.29
CA LEU A 260 39.47 73.90 45.61
C LEU A 260 39.91 75.27 46.16
N ASP A 261 40.52 76.12 45.32
CA ASP A 261 40.90 77.48 45.76
C ASP A 261 39.68 78.37 46.02
N LYS A 262 38.60 78.18 45.25
CA LYS A 262 37.33 78.88 45.49
C LYS A 262 36.74 78.48 46.86
N ASP A 263 36.69 77.19 47.15
CA ASP A 263 36.14 76.66 48.41
C ASP A 263 36.99 77.08 49.61
N ARG A 264 38.31 77.08 49.45
CA ARG A 264 39.26 77.62 50.43
C ARG A 264 38.93 79.08 50.78
N ALA A 265 38.70 79.92 49.77
CA ALA A 265 38.40 81.34 49.97
C ALA A 265 37.04 81.54 50.65
N GLU A 266 36.01 80.79 50.23
CA GLU A 266 34.65 80.85 50.81
C GLU A 266 34.64 80.42 52.28
N LYS A 267 35.41 79.37 52.61
CA LYS A 267 35.52 78.82 53.97
C LYS A 267 36.56 79.54 54.83
N LYS A 268 37.21 80.59 54.30
CA LYS A 268 38.25 81.37 54.98
C LYS A 268 39.35 80.48 55.55
N CYS A 269 39.86 79.57 54.72
CA CYS A 269 41.03 78.77 55.03
C CYS A 269 42.28 79.44 54.44
N GLU A 270 43.40 79.38 55.15
CA GLU A 270 44.68 79.93 54.69
C GLU A 270 45.21 79.14 53.49
N TYR A 271 45.22 77.81 53.60
CA TYR A 271 45.73 76.90 52.56
C TYR A 271 44.66 75.93 52.07
N ALA A 272 44.93 75.30 50.93
CA ALA A 272 44.19 74.15 50.46
C ALA A 272 45.15 73.06 49.98
N VAL A 273 44.79 71.81 50.24
CA VAL A 273 45.56 70.62 49.91
C VAL A 273 44.66 69.65 49.18
N LEU A 274 45.08 69.27 47.97
CA LEU A 274 44.49 68.18 47.23
C LEU A 274 45.24 66.89 47.58
N VAL A 275 44.57 65.96 48.24
CA VAL A 275 45.05 64.60 48.48
C VAL A 275 44.48 63.73 47.38
N THR A 276 45.34 63.18 46.55
CA THR A 276 44.91 62.55 45.30
C THR A 276 45.63 61.23 45.06
N LEU A 277 44.87 60.23 44.62
CA LEU A 277 45.38 59.02 43.98
C LEU A 277 45.15 59.05 42.47
N LEU A 278 44.70 60.19 41.93
CA LEU A 278 44.64 60.40 40.48
C LEU A 278 46.06 60.46 39.91
N GLU A 279 46.22 59.97 38.68
CA GLU A 279 47.49 60.01 37.94
C GLU A 279 48.64 59.21 38.59
N ALA A 280 48.33 58.33 39.55
CA ALA A 280 49.28 57.44 40.24
C ALA A 280 49.70 56.21 39.40
#